data_AF-A0A2V9BBW2-F1
#
_entry.id   AF-A0A2V9BBW2-F1
#
_cell.length_a   1.000
_cell.length_b   1.000
_cell.length_c   1.000
_cell.angle_alpha   90.00
_cell.angle_beta   90.00
_cell.angle_gamma   90.00
#
_symmetry.space_group_name_H-M   'P 1'
#
loop_
_entity.id
_entity.type
_entity.pdbx_description
1 polymer ?
#
loop_
_entity_poly.entity_id
_entity_poly.type
_entity_poly.pdbx_seq_one_letter_code
_entity_poly.pdbx_strand_id
1 'polypeptide(L)'
;MNWGEGDLFQRAQPVGRLAEAIDDYSRAISIDSNNDIFHRCKAHACLKMGRLEEAIESFSDAFRQTYLDRGQTYEKLGRNEEAQLDLLSASKLPRYPKRKR
;
A
#
# COMPACT_ATOMS: atom_id res chain seq x y z
N MET A 1 0.25 -5.80 -43.85
CA MET A 1 1.53 -5.94 -43.14
C MET A 1 1.48 -5.04 -41.91
N ASN A 2 1.89 -5.60 -40.78
CA ASN A 2 1.62 -5.20 -39.40
C ASN A 2 2.04 -3.77 -39.03
N TRP A 3 1.09 -2.98 -38.51
CA TRP A 3 1.34 -1.69 -37.83
C TRP A 3 0.65 -1.67 -36.46
N GLY A 4 0.82 -2.73 -35.66
CA GLY A 4 0.17 -2.84 -34.34
C GLY A 4 1.01 -3.47 -33.20
N GLU A 5 2.17 -4.04 -33.50
CA GLU A 5 2.94 -4.82 -32.50
C GLU A 5 3.95 -3.98 -31.70
N GLY A 6 4.45 -2.86 -32.26
CA GLY A 6 5.43 -1.98 -31.60
C GLY A 6 4.88 -1.25 -30.37
N ASP A 7 3.66 -0.72 -30.47
CA ASP A 7 3.01 0.01 -29.38
C ASP A 7 2.54 -0.92 -28.25
N LEU A 8 2.18 -2.17 -28.57
CA LEU A 8 1.82 -3.18 -27.56
C LEU A 8 3.04 -3.57 -26.73
N PHE A 9 4.23 -3.73 -27.33
CA PHE A 9 5.45 -4.03 -26.58
C PHE A 9 5.85 -2.90 -25.64
N GLN A 10 5.84 -1.64 -26.11
CA GLN A 10 6.14 -0.49 -25.23
C GLN A 10 5.07 -0.26 -24.15
N ARG A 11 3.80 -0.60 -24.38
CA ARG A 11 2.73 -0.54 -23.37
C ARG A 11 2.74 -1.73 -22.41
N ALA A 12 3.17 -2.91 -22.84
CA ALA A 12 3.26 -4.11 -22.00
C ALA A 12 4.47 -4.09 -21.06
N GLN A 13 5.60 -3.50 -21.48
CA GLN A 13 6.81 -3.33 -20.67
C GLN A 13 6.57 -2.65 -19.30
N PRO A 14 5.89 -1.49 -19.21
CA PRO A 14 5.60 -0.87 -17.92
C PRO A 14 4.63 -1.70 -17.09
N VAL A 15 3.67 -2.39 -17.71
CA VAL A 15 2.70 -3.25 -16.98
C VAL A 15 3.40 -4.46 -16.35
N GLY A 16 4.31 -5.13 -17.07
CA GLY A 16 5.10 -6.23 -16.53
C GLY A 16 5.96 -5.81 -15.34
N ARG A 17 6.66 -4.67 -15.47
CA ARG A 17 7.49 -4.12 -14.38
C ARG A 17 6.68 -3.69 -13.16
N LEU A 18 5.45 -3.20 -13.36
CA LEU A 18 4.55 -2.84 -12.26
C LEU A 18 4.03 -4.10 -11.54
N ALA A 19 3.73 -5.17 -12.26
CA ALA A 19 3.30 -6.43 -11.67
C ALA A 19 4.42 -7.07 -10.82
N GLU A 20 5.65 -7.07 -11.32
CA GLU A 20 6.83 -7.50 -10.56
C GLU A 20 7.03 -6.63 -9.31
N ALA A 21 6.95 -5.30 -9.45
CA ALA A 21 7.06 -4.39 -8.31
C ALA A 21 6.00 -4.66 -7.23
N ILE A 22 4.74 -4.97 -7.62
CA ILE A 22 3.69 -5.33 -6.67
C ILE A 22 4.04 -6.61 -5.90
N ASP A 23 4.66 -7.60 -6.56
CA ASP A 23 5.13 -8.82 -5.89
C ASP A 23 6.29 -8.53 -4.94
N ASP A 24 7.27 -7.74 -5.37
CA ASP A 24 8.41 -7.30 -4.56
C ASP A 24 7.95 -6.56 -3.30
N TYR A 25 7.02 -5.60 -3.44
CA TYR A 25 6.45 -4.91 -2.29
C TYR A 25 5.64 -5.84 -1.40
N SER A 26 4.93 -6.82 -1.97
CA SER A 26 4.21 -7.81 -1.16
C SER A 26 5.17 -8.69 -0.35
N ARG A 27 6.34 -9.05 -0.92
CA ARG A 27 7.42 -9.72 -0.20
C ARG A 27 8.03 -8.82 0.86
N ALA A 28 8.31 -7.55 0.57
CA ALA A 28 8.80 -6.58 1.55
C ALA A 28 7.83 -6.42 2.73
N ILE A 29 6.52 -6.30 2.46
CA ILE A 29 5.45 -6.24 3.49
C ILE A 29 5.37 -7.53 4.32
N SER A 30 5.76 -8.67 3.76
CA SER A 30 5.81 -9.93 4.51
C SER A 30 6.99 -10.00 5.49
N ILE A 31 8.06 -9.26 5.21
CA ILE A 31 9.25 -9.15 6.06
C ILE A 31 9.05 -8.05 7.11
N ASP A 32 8.60 -6.87 6.67
CA ASP A 32 8.29 -5.73 7.52
C ASP A 32 6.90 -5.19 7.16
N SER A 33 5.91 -5.59 7.96
CA SER A 33 4.52 -5.22 7.72
C SER A 33 4.14 -3.82 8.18
N ASN A 34 5.02 -3.18 8.98
CA ASN A 34 4.71 -1.91 9.64
C ASN A 34 5.22 -0.72 8.81
N ASN A 35 6.14 -0.96 7.90
CA ASN A 35 6.67 0.09 7.03
C ASN A 35 5.61 0.57 6.02
N ASP A 36 5.10 1.79 6.22
CA ASP A 36 4.08 2.42 5.38
C ASP A 36 4.55 2.64 3.94
N ILE A 37 5.86 2.78 3.72
CA ILE A 37 6.43 3.05 2.40
C ILE A 37 6.13 1.88 1.45
N PHE A 38 6.27 0.63 1.90
CA PHE A 38 6.00 -0.52 1.05
C PHE A 38 4.53 -0.63 0.67
N HIS A 39 3.63 -0.32 1.61
CA HIS A 39 2.19 -0.27 1.36
C HIS A 39 1.82 0.84 0.37
N ARG A 40 2.37 2.04 0.53
CA ARG A 40 2.17 3.15 -0.41
C ARG A 40 2.71 2.84 -1.80
N CYS A 41 3.92 2.30 -1.89
CA CYS A 41 4.54 1.93 -3.16
C CYS A 41 3.71 0.87 -3.90
N LYS A 42 3.23 -0.16 -3.18
CA LYS A 42 2.29 -1.15 -3.72
C LYS A 42 1.00 -0.50 -4.20
N ALA A 43 0.41 0.40 -3.40
CA ALA A 43 -0.82 1.10 -3.75
C ALA A 43 -0.68 1.90 -5.05
N HIS A 44 0.42 2.65 -5.20
CA HIS A 44 0.71 3.41 -6.42
C HIS A 44 0.95 2.50 -7.64
N ALA A 45 1.61 1.35 -7.45
CA ALA A 45 1.80 0.39 -8.53
C ALA A 45 0.46 -0.23 -8.97
N CYS A 46 -0.40 -0.61 -8.02
CA CYS A 46 -1.76 -1.09 -8.29
C CYS A 46 -2.60 -0.02 -9.01
N LEU A 47 -2.51 1.25 -8.59
CA LEU A 47 -3.21 2.37 -9.22
C LEU A 47 -2.79 2.54 -10.69
N LYS A 48 -1.48 2.49 -10.98
CA LYS A 48 -0.95 2.58 -12.35
C LYS A 48 -1.38 1.41 -13.23
N MET A 49 -1.69 0.26 -12.62
CA MET A 49 -2.24 -0.91 -13.31
C MET A 49 -3.77 -0.93 -13.40
N GLY A 50 -4.47 0.07 -12.85
CA GLY A 50 -5.93 0.09 -12.80
C GLY A 50 -6.54 -0.89 -11.79
N ARG A 51 -5.74 -1.48 -10.90
CA ARG A 51 -6.19 -2.36 -9.81
C ARG A 51 -6.64 -1.50 -8.63
N LEU A 52 -7.77 -0.81 -8.79
CA LEU A 52 -8.21 0.25 -7.88
C LEU A 52 -8.54 -0.27 -6.48
N GLU A 53 -9.22 -1.41 -6.35
CA GLU A 53 -9.56 -2.00 -5.06
C GLU A 53 -8.32 -2.37 -4.26
N GLU A 54 -7.31 -2.96 -4.92
CA GLU A 54 -6.04 -3.32 -4.27
C GLU A 54 -5.18 -2.09 -3.92
N ALA A 55 -5.31 -1.01 -4.70
CA ALA A 55 -4.69 0.26 -4.37
C ALA A 55 -5.33 0.85 -3.10
N ILE A 56 -6.67 0.85 -3.01
CA ILE A 56 -7.40 1.32 -1.83
C ILE A 56 -7.04 0.50 -0.60
N GLU A 57 -6.97 -0.82 -0.73
CA GLU A 57 -6.53 -1.73 0.33
C GLU A 57 -5.12 -1.35 0.83
N SER A 58 -4.17 -1.23 -0.09
CA SER A 58 -2.77 -0.92 0.26
C SER A 58 -2.63 0.49 0.86
N PHE A 59 -3.39 1.48 0.38
CA PHE A 59 -3.41 2.81 1.00
C PHE A 59 -4.01 2.78 2.40
N SER A 60 -5.10 2.02 2.60
CA SER A 60 -5.75 1.90 3.91
C SER A 60 -4.81 1.28 4.94
N ASP A 61 -4.04 0.27 4.54
CA ASP A 61 -3.02 -0.34 5.40
C ASP A 61 -1.87 0.62 5.71
N ALA A 62 -1.39 1.40 4.73
CA ALA A 62 -0.38 2.43 4.96
C ALA A 62 -0.84 3.46 6.00
N PHE A 63 -2.04 4.04 5.80
CA PHE A 63 -2.57 5.04 6.73
C PHE A 63 -2.79 4.48 8.13
N ARG A 64 -3.27 3.23 8.23
CA ARG A 64 -3.42 2.56 9.51
C ARG A 64 -2.09 2.51 10.26
N GLN A 65 -1.01 2.08 9.61
CA GLN A 65 0.32 2.03 10.25
C GLN A 65 0.80 3.42 10.65
N THR A 66 0.66 4.42 9.77
CA THR A 66 1.03 5.80 10.10
C THR A 66 0.28 6.33 11.33
N TYR A 67 -1.03 6.06 11.46
CA TYR A 67 -1.79 6.45 12.64
C TYR A 67 -1.35 5.69 13.90
N LEU A 68 -1.04 4.40 13.80
CA LEU A 68 -0.51 3.62 14.93
C LEU A 68 0.83 4.16 15.41
N ASP A 69 1.78 4.39 14.50
CA ASP A 69 3.12 4.90 14.83
C ASP A 69 3.06 6.30 15.44
N ARG A 70 2.20 7.17 14.89
CA ARG A 70 2.00 8.53 15.42
C ARG A 70 1.31 8.50 16.78
N GLY A 71 0.31 7.64 16.97
CA GLY A 71 -0.35 7.42 18.25
C GLY A 71 0.61 6.96 19.34
N GLN A 72 1.44 5.95 19.07
CA GLN A 72 2.49 5.48 19.98
C GLN A 72 3.52 6.57 20.29
N THR A 73 3.83 7.42 19.30
CA THR A 73 4.73 8.56 19.50
C THR A 73 4.09 9.58 20.46
N TYR A 74 2.79 9.86 20.33
CA TYR A 74 2.07 10.72 21.27
C TYR A 74 2.01 10.14 22.69
N GLU A 75 1.82 8.83 22.85
CA GLU A 75 1.88 8.17 24.16
C GLU A 75 3.23 8.39 24.84
N LYS A 76 4.33 8.23 24.09
CA LYS A 76 5.70 8.48 24.61
C LYS A 76 5.93 9.94 25.01
N LEU A 77 5.21 10.88 24.39
CA LEU A 77 5.24 12.30 24.73
C LEU A 77 4.25 12.68 25.86
N GLY A 78 3.46 11.73 26.38
CA GLY A 78 2.42 11.99 27.37
C GLY A 78 1.16 12.67 26.82
N ARG A 79 1.04 12.76 25.48
CA ARG A 79 -0.08 13.38 24.76
C ARG A 79 -1.19 12.36 24.53
N ASN A 80 -1.83 11.94 25.62
CA ASN A 80 -2.75 10.79 25.62
C ASN A 80 -4.02 11.02 24.80
N GLU A 81 -4.54 12.25 24.74
CA GLU A 81 -5.74 12.56 23.97
C GLU A 81 -5.48 12.42 22.46
N GLU A 82 -4.36 12.96 21.98
CA GLU A 82 -3.96 12.85 20.57
C GLU A 82 -3.63 11.41 20.18
N ALA A 83 -3.00 10.66 21.08
CA ALA A 83 -2.77 9.22 20.88
C ALA A 83 -4.09 8.47 20.68
N GLN A 84 -5.08 8.70 21.54
CA GLN A 84 -6.39 8.05 21.42
C GLN A 84 -7.09 8.40 20.10
N LEU A 85 -7.02 9.67 19.66
CA LEU A 85 -7.61 10.09 18.39
C LEU A 85 -6.97 9.38 17.19
N ASP A 86 -5.65 9.20 17.20
CA ASP A 86 -4.94 8.48 16.13
C ASP A 86 -5.26 6.99 16.11
N LEU A 87 -5.26 6.34 17.28
CA LEU A 87 -5.64 4.92 17.40
C LEU A 87 -7.09 4.68 16.94
N LEU A 88 -8.00 5.62 17.25
CA LEU A 88 -9.38 5.59 16.74
C LEU A 88 -9.45 5.80 15.22
N SER A 89 -8.60 6.64 14.66
CA SER A 89 -8.53 6.83 13.20
C SER A 89 -8.02 5.57 12.50
N ALA A 90 -7.02 4.90 13.07
CA ALA A 90 -6.53 3.61 12.58
C ALA A 90 -7.60 2.51 12.63
N SER A 91 -8.42 2.47 13.70
CA SER A 91 -9.44 1.43 13.88
C SER A 91 -10.64 1.60 12.94
N LYS A 92 -10.95 2.83 12.52
CA LYS A 92 -11.99 3.13 11.54
C LYS A 92 -11.64 2.69 10.11
N LEU A 93 -10.35 2.54 9.80
CA LEU A 93 -9.94 2.10 8.47
C LEU A 93 -10.29 0.61 8.27
N PRO A 94 -10.85 0.23 7.11
CA PRO A 94 -11.20 -1.15 6.82
C PRO A 94 -9.96 -2.04 6.82
N ARG A 95 -10.04 -3.20 7.49
CA ARG A 95 -8.96 -4.18 7.55
C ARG A 95 -9.18 -5.20 6.45
N TYR A 96 -8.35 -5.13 5.42
CA TYR A 96 -8.43 -6.09 4.35
C TYR A 96 -7.62 -7.35 4.72
N PRO A 97 -8.22 -8.54 4.60
CA PRO A 97 -7.49 -9.77 4.86
C PRO A 97 -6.44 -9.97 3.77
N LYS A 98 -5.18 -10.25 4.18
CA LYS A 98 -4.12 -10.64 3.24
C LYS A 98 -4.65 -11.79 2.38
N ARG A 99 -4.88 -11.55 1.08
CA ARG A 99 -5.31 -12.60 0.15
C ARG A 99 -4.26 -13.71 0.18
N LYS A 100 -4.63 -14.86 0.73
CA LYS A 100 -3.80 -16.08 0.61
C LYS A 100 -3.79 -16.43 -0.88
N ARG A 101 -2.59 -16.47 -1.47
CA ARG A 101 -2.36 -17.07 -2.79
C ARG A 101 -2.73 -18.55 -2.74
#